data_AF-A0A2U1TAB4-F1
#
_entry.id   AF-A0A2U1TAB4-F1
#
_cell.length_a   1.000
_cell.length_b   1.000
_cell.length_c   1.000
_cell.angle_alpha   90.00
_cell.angle_beta   90.00
_cell.angle_gamma   90.00
#
_symmetry.space_group_name_H-M   'P 1'
#
loop_
_entity.id
_entity.type
_entity.pdbx_description
1 polymer ?
#
loop_
_entity_poly.entity_id
_entity_poly.type
_entity_poly.pdbx_seq_one_letter_code
_entity_poly.pdbx_strand_id
1 'polypeptide(L)' 'MASGLEDVRFLTVAEVADMMRVSRMTVYRMVHAGELPAIRFGRSFRVPESAVEQVVGSHVASQVADSA' A
#
# COMPACT_ATOMS: atom_id res chain seq x y z
N MET A 1 -8.53 25.70 -14.93
CA MET A 1 -8.48 24.23 -14.91
C MET A 1 -7.55 23.82 -13.78
N ALA A 2 -8.11 23.42 -12.64
CA ALA A 2 -7.35 23.05 -11.44
C ALA A 2 -7.47 21.53 -11.26
N SER A 3 -6.84 20.77 -12.15
CA SER A 3 -6.94 19.30 -12.17
C SER A 3 -5.60 18.63 -11.89
N GLY A 4 -5.00 18.95 -10.75
CA GLY A 4 -3.68 18.40 -10.38
C GLY A 4 -3.53 17.91 -8.95
N LEU A 5 -4.52 18.12 -8.07
CA LEU A 5 -4.44 17.81 -6.64
C LEU A 5 -5.73 17.18 -6.08
N GLU A 6 -6.65 16.79 -6.97
CA GLU A 6 -7.94 16.21 -6.60
C GLU A 6 -7.74 14.78 -6.09
N ASP A 7 -7.72 14.68 -4.76
CA ASP A 7 -7.84 13.50 -3.91
C ASP A 7 -6.75 12.43 -3.98
N VAL A 8 -5.53 12.78 -3.57
CA VAL A 8 -4.60 11.76 -3.05
C VAL A 8 -5.19 11.22 -1.74
N ARG A 9 -5.94 10.12 -1.86
CA ARG A 9 -6.55 9.45 -0.71
C ARG A 9 -5.48 8.69 0.07
N PHE A 10 -5.42 8.98 1.36
CA PHE A 10 -4.53 8.31 2.29
C PHE A 10 -5.32 7.31 3.12
N LEU A 11 -4.89 6.06 3.07
CA LEU A 11 -5.42 4.97 3.84
C LEU A 11 -4.63 4.79 5.13
N THR A 12 -5.33 4.35 6.17
CA THR A 12 -4.74 3.89 7.41
C THR A 12 -4.19 2.48 7.25
N VAL A 13 -3.27 2.10 8.13
CA VAL A 13 -2.75 0.72 8.18
C VAL A 13 -3.86 -0.33 8.34
N ALA A 14 -4.95 0.01 9.04
CA ALA A 14 -6.09 -0.89 9.20
C ALA A 14 -6.85 -1.09 7.88
N GLU A 15 -7.18 0.00 7.18
CA GLU A 15 -7.89 -0.07 5.89
C GLU A 15 -7.06 -0.83 4.84
N VAL A 16 -5.74 -0.61 4.81
CA VAL A 16 -4.83 -1.38 3.93
C VAL A 16 -4.83 -2.85 4.28
N ALA A 17 -4.79 -3.19 5.57
CA ALA A 17 -4.81 -4.58 6.04
C ALA A 17 -6.11 -5.29 5.62
N ASP A 18 -7.24 -4.62 5.75
CA ASP A 18 -8.56 -5.13 5.34
C ASP A 18 -8.64 -5.31 3.83
N MET A 19 -8.13 -4.34 3.05
CA MET A 19 -8.11 -4.40 1.58
C MET A 19 -7.22 -5.53 1.05
N MET A 20 -6.02 -5.69 1.61
CA MET A 20 -5.06 -6.73 1.22
C MET A 20 -5.34 -8.09 1.86
N ARG A 21 -6.31 -8.18 2.78
CA ARG A 21 -6.62 -9.37 3.59
C ARG A 21 -5.41 -9.92 4.36
N VAL A 22 -4.60 -9.03 4.91
CA VAL A 22 -3.44 -9.38 5.73
C VAL A 22 -3.60 -8.85 7.15
N SER A 23 -2.74 -9.30 8.06
CA SER A 23 -2.70 -8.71 9.40
C SER A 23 -2.11 -7.29 9.38
N ARG A 24 -2.51 -6.42 10.33
CA ARG A 24 -1.86 -5.11 10.53
C ARG A 24 -0.35 -5.23 10.72
N MET A 25 0.12 -6.30 11.35
CA MET A 25 1.54 -6.57 11.54
C MET A 25 2.26 -6.78 10.20
N THR A 26 1.62 -7.45 9.25
CA THR A 26 2.14 -7.64 7.89
C THR A 26 2.32 -6.28 7.19
N VAL A 27 1.31 -5.41 7.27
CA VAL A 27 1.40 -4.05 6.71
C VAL A 27 2.52 -3.26 7.37
N TYR A 28 2.65 -3.30 8.70
CA TYR A 28 3.77 -2.65 9.39
C TYR A 28 5.13 -3.18 8.94
N ARG A 29 5.26 -4.49 8.73
CA ARG A 29 6.49 -5.11 8.22
C ARG A 29 6.81 -4.62 6.81
N MET A 30 5.83 -4.57 5.90
CA MET A 30 6.01 -4.06 4.53
C MET A 30 6.45 -2.60 4.52
N VAL A 31 5.87 -1.77 5.40
CA VAL A 31 6.28 -0.37 5.55
C VAL A 31 7.73 -0.26 6.05
N HIS A 32 8.13 -1.06 7.05
CA HIS A 32 9.50 -1.04 7.57
C HIS A 32 10.52 -1.67 6.61
N ALA A 33 10.09 -2.61 5.77
CA ALA A 33 10.91 -3.22 4.71
C ALA A 33 11.06 -2.30 3.48
N GLY A 34 10.25 -1.24 3.38
CA GLY A 34 10.22 -0.34 2.23
C GLY A 34 9.44 -0.88 1.03
N GLU A 35 8.74 -2.01 1.18
CA GLU A 35 7.90 -2.62 0.13
C GLU A 35 6.60 -1.84 -0.08
N LEU A 36 6.10 -1.17 0.97
CA LEU A 36 4.91 -0.34 0.91
C LEU A 36 5.26 1.10 1.30
N PRO A 37 5.25 2.06 0.36
CA PRO A 37 5.57 3.45 0.68
C PRO A 37 4.48 4.04 1.57
N ALA A 38 4.90 4.57 2.72
CA ALA A 38 4.01 5.16 3.70
C ALA A 38 4.59 6.45 4.29
N ILE A 39 3.70 7.36 4.64
CA ILE A 39 4.01 8.64 5.27
C ILE A 39 3.72 8.52 6.76
N ARG A 40 4.69 8.92 7.60
CA ARG A 40 4.50 8.96 9.05
C ARG A 40 3.70 10.20 9.43
N PHE A 41 2.53 10.00 10.01
CA PHE A 41 1.67 11.04 10.55
C PHE A 41 1.60 10.89 12.07
N GLY A 42 2.51 11.60 12.77
CA GLY A 42 2.69 11.49 14.21
C GLY A 42 3.07 10.07 14.65
N ARG A 43 2.14 9.38 15.33
CA ARG A 43 2.31 8.01 15.85
C ARG A 43 1.82 6.93 14.88
N SER A 44 1.21 7.31 13.77
CA SER A 44 0.58 6.39 12.83
C SER A 44 1.19 6.55 11.44
N PHE A 45 0.97 5.54 10.60
CA PHE A 45 1.33 5.60 9.19
C PHE A 45 0.09 5.82 8.33
N ARG A 46 0.30 6.50 7.21
CA ARG A 46 -0.68 6.76 6.16
C ARG A 46 -0.10 6.29 4.84
N VAL A 47 -0.84 5.46 4.13
CA VAL A 47 -0.42 4.86 2.86
C VAL A 47 -1.25 5.51 1.75
N PRO A 48 -0.64 6.08 0.71
CA PRO A 48 -1.40 6.56 -0.44
C PRO A 48 -2.07 5.37 -1.15
N GLU A 49 -3.34 5.52 -1.54
CA GLU A 49 -4.12 4.46 -2.19
C GLU A 49 -3.40 3.87 -3.43
N SER A 50 -2.84 4.75 -4.26
CA SER A 50 -2.06 4.37 -5.45
C SER A 50 -0.88 3.43 -5.18
N ALA A 51 -0.31 3.44 -3.97
CA ALA A 51 0.77 2.53 -3.61
C ALA A 51 0.27 1.12 -3.29
N VAL A 52 -0.92 1.02 -2.70
CA VAL A 52 -1.54 -0.28 -2.39
C VAL A 52 -1.88 -1.00 -3.69
N GLU A 53 -2.42 -0.29 -4.67
CA GLU A 53 -2.73 -0.82 -6.01
C GLU A 53 -1.48 -1.36 -6.71
N GLN A 54 -0.35 -0.65 -6.62
CA GLN A 54 0.92 -1.09 -7.19
C GLN A 54 1.44 -2.39 -6.55
N VAL A 55 1.36 -2.51 -5.21
CA VAL A 55 1.80 -3.71 -4.50
C VAL A 55 0.95 -4.93 -4.88
N VAL A 56 -0.37 -4.78 -4.91
CA VAL A 56 -1.28 -5.87 -5.34
C VAL A 56 -1.00 -6.29 -6.79
N GLY A 57 -0.78 -5.32 -7.69
CA GLY A 57 -0.42 -5.61 -9.09
C GLY A 57 0.92 -6.33 -9.25
N SER A 58 1.93 -5.94 -8.47
CA SER A 58 3.28 -6.50 -8.56
C SER A 58 3.39 -7.96 -8.10
N HIS A 59 2.62 -8.39 -7.10
CA HIS A 59 2.66 -9.78 -6.62
C HIS A 59 1.94 -10.78 -7.56
N VAL A 60 0.93 -10.32 -8.31
CA VAL A 60 0.31 -11.14 -9.37
C VAL A 60 1.33 -11.39 -10.50
N ALA A 61 2.12 -10.39 -10.88
CA ALA A 61 3.11 -10.51 -11.94
C ALA A 61 4.24 -11.51 -11.60
N SER A 62 4.67 -11.60 -10.34
CA SER A 62 5.70 -12.56 -9.92
C SER A 62 5.23 -14.03 -9.94
N GLN A 63 3.93 -14.31 -9.79
CA GLN A 63 3.43 -15.70 -9.86
C GLN A 63 3.34 -16.24 -11.29
N VAL A 64 3.19 -15.38 -12.31
CA VAL A 64 3.12 -15.80 -13.71
C VAL A 64 4.50 -16.14 -14.27
N ALA A 65 5.55 -15.49 -13.77
CA ALA A 65 6.93 -15.69 -14.23
C ALA A 65 7.57 -17.00 -13.72
N ASP A 66 7.10 -17.56 -12.61
CA ASP A 66 7.62 -18.83 -12.03
C ASP A 66 6.92 -20.09 -12.61
N SER A 67 6.05 -19.93 -13.61
CA SER A 67 5.25 -21.02 -14.19
C SER A 67 5.61 -21.37 -15.65
N ALA A 68 6.77 -20.94 -16.16
CA ALA A 68 7.26 -21.21 -17.51
C ALA A 68 8.69 -21.76 -17.49
#